data_AF-A0A6B0T0M6-F1
#
_entry.id   AF-A0A6B0T0M6-F1
#
_cell.length_a   1.000
_cell.length_b   1.000
_cell.length_c   1.000
_cell.angle_alpha   90.00
_cell.angle_beta   90.00
_cell.angle_gamma   90.00
#
_symmetry.space_group_name_H-M   'P 1'
#
loop_
_entity.id
_entity.type
_entity.pdbx_description
1 polymer ?
#
loop_
_entity_poly.entity_id
_entity_poly.type
_entity_poly.pdbx_seq_one_letter_code
_entity_poly.pdbx_strand_id
1 'polypeptide(L)'
;MTVIGIDDTDSRTLGMCTTYLGARLGDRIEAAGGAVQRTLLVRLNPAVEHKTRGNAAVAVHCDLPAADALEIVDDLLDRAATDDDATNPGAVVGDCDPEAVPRAVAEFAREAVRSHHDIETARRLIDEAGYRSVTRGIGRGRIGALAAVGAWAAFEGWTYECISYRERERWGSERSVAYESVVAAADAGYPTVWDTVDREEETAVCVPRTPCPILHGIRGDDPTAVRETAERIDSEPVASRQVFVTNQGTDAHLQRGTVGQLRDGRAYRVTATVADGPETREGGHVFLTLTDGGDRISAAAFEPTKRFRNRVRALYPGDRITACGEVADGTLKLEKFALRERVETEPATPDCPECGRSMESAGADAGYRCRDCSTAAPGKVERPLDRDIEEGWYEVPPVARRHIAKPLIRGGFDAPTHPER
;
A
#
# COMPACT_ATOMS: atom_id res chain seq x y z
N MET A 1 -24.43 20.41 1.42
CA MET A 1 -23.52 19.40 2.00
C MET A 1 -22.15 20.04 2.04
N THR A 2 -21.38 19.75 3.07
CA THR A 2 -20.04 20.32 3.26
C THR A 2 -19.04 19.18 3.34
N VAL A 3 -17.94 19.34 2.61
CA VAL A 3 -16.80 18.42 2.61
C VAL A 3 -15.59 19.13 3.22
N ILE A 4 -15.06 18.58 4.30
CA ILE A 4 -13.92 19.14 5.02
C ILE A 4 -12.75 18.18 4.89
N GLY A 5 -11.72 18.56 4.14
CA GLY A 5 -10.45 17.84 4.06
C GLY A 5 -9.44 18.37 5.08
N ILE A 6 -8.63 17.49 5.68
CA ILE A 6 -7.56 17.84 6.63
C ILE A 6 -6.34 16.94 6.39
N ASP A 7 -5.14 17.52 6.46
CA ASP A 7 -3.88 16.77 6.36
C ASP A 7 -2.70 17.47 7.06
N ASP A 8 -1.60 16.74 7.20
CA ASP A 8 -0.28 17.18 7.71
C ASP A 8 -0.35 17.73 9.15
N THR A 9 -1.14 17.04 9.99
CA THR A 9 -1.35 17.39 11.41
C THR A 9 -0.68 16.43 12.39
N ASP A 10 0.02 15.41 11.88
CA ASP A 10 0.73 14.44 12.71
C ASP A 10 1.97 15.08 13.32
N SER A 11 2.19 14.87 14.62
CA SER A 11 3.43 15.28 15.29
C SER A 11 4.20 14.06 15.77
N ARG A 12 5.48 13.97 15.39
CA ARG A 12 6.35 12.84 15.77
C ARG A 12 6.69 12.83 17.26
N THR A 13 6.68 14.00 17.90
CA THR A 13 7.11 14.22 19.29
C THR A 13 5.93 14.33 20.26
N LEU A 14 4.82 14.97 19.84
CA LEU A 14 3.67 15.23 20.71
C LEU A 14 2.53 14.21 20.58
N GLY A 15 2.71 13.22 19.70
CA GLY A 15 1.78 12.10 19.55
C GLY A 15 0.43 12.48 18.94
N MET A 16 0.33 13.60 18.22
CA MET A 16 -0.87 13.95 17.44
C MET A 16 -0.95 13.15 16.14
N CYS A 17 -2.17 12.89 15.67
CA CYS A 17 -2.41 12.18 14.42
C CYS A 17 -3.61 12.74 13.64
N THR A 18 -3.50 12.80 12.30
CA THR A 18 -4.54 13.30 11.40
C THR A 18 -5.87 12.56 11.54
N THR A 19 -5.84 11.25 11.80
CA THR A 19 -7.07 10.48 12.01
C THR A 19 -7.76 10.83 13.33
N TYR A 20 -6.98 11.08 14.40
CA TYR A 20 -7.54 11.53 15.66
C TYR A 20 -8.18 12.91 15.53
N LEU A 21 -7.52 13.84 14.83
CA LEU A 21 -8.09 15.16 14.57
C LEU A 21 -9.37 15.07 13.74
N GLY A 22 -9.40 14.19 12.74
CA GLY A 22 -10.59 13.89 11.94
C GLY A 22 -11.76 13.35 12.77
N ALA A 23 -11.49 12.44 13.70
CA ALA A 23 -12.52 11.94 14.63
C ALA A 23 -13.04 13.07 15.54
N ARG A 24 -12.14 13.92 16.07
CA ARG A 24 -12.53 15.09 16.88
C ARG A 24 -13.31 16.14 16.09
N LEU A 25 -13.01 16.32 14.80
CA LEU A 25 -13.80 17.18 13.93
C LEU A 25 -15.23 16.66 13.82
N GLY A 26 -15.42 15.35 13.65
CA GLY A 26 -16.74 14.71 13.67
C GLY A 26 -17.50 15.02 14.97
N ASP A 27 -16.89 14.75 16.13
CA ASP A 27 -17.48 15.04 17.44
C ASP A 27 -17.93 16.52 17.58
N ARG A 28 -17.10 17.45 17.08
CA ARG A 28 -17.37 18.90 17.17
C ARG A 28 -18.48 19.36 16.23
N ILE A 29 -18.58 18.75 15.06
CA ILE A 29 -19.68 19.02 14.12
C ILE A 29 -21.01 18.56 14.73
N GLU A 30 -21.06 17.38 15.32
CA GLU A 30 -22.25 16.86 15.99
C GLU A 30 -22.65 17.73 17.19
N ALA A 31 -21.67 18.16 17.99
CA ALA A 31 -21.91 19.09 19.11
C ALA A 31 -22.41 20.47 18.65
N ALA A 32 -22.08 20.89 17.43
CA ALA A 32 -22.58 22.12 16.82
C ALA A 32 -23.96 21.95 16.15
N GLY A 33 -24.55 20.75 16.20
CA GLY A 33 -25.87 20.45 15.64
C GLY A 33 -25.87 20.01 14.17
N GLY A 34 -24.70 19.76 13.57
CA GLY A 34 -24.60 19.13 12.26
C GLY A 34 -24.62 17.59 12.35
N ALA A 35 -25.00 16.94 11.26
CA ALA A 35 -24.91 15.50 11.09
C ALA A 35 -23.68 15.12 10.25
N VAL A 36 -22.85 14.23 10.77
CA VAL A 36 -21.74 13.61 10.02
C VAL A 36 -22.29 12.43 9.24
N GLN A 37 -22.21 12.49 7.91
CA GLN A 37 -22.64 11.39 7.05
C GLN A 37 -21.59 10.28 6.97
N ARG A 38 -20.31 10.64 6.87
CA ARG A 38 -19.17 9.71 6.85
C ARG A 38 -17.85 10.45 7.07
N THR A 39 -16.86 9.68 7.48
CA THR A 39 -15.46 10.13 7.60
C THR A 39 -14.57 9.25 6.71
N LEU A 40 -13.78 9.87 5.85
CA LEU A 40 -12.85 9.20 4.95
C LEU A 40 -11.43 9.21 5.51
N LEU A 41 -10.68 8.13 5.28
CA LEU A 41 -9.23 8.06 5.46
C LEU A 41 -8.60 7.75 4.10
N VAL A 42 -7.88 8.72 3.55
CA VAL A 42 -7.38 8.68 2.17
C VAL A 42 -5.86 8.61 2.20
N ARG A 43 -5.31 7.46 1.82
CA ARG A 43 -3.87 7.27 1.59
C ARG A 43 -3.48 7.95 0.28
N LEU A 44 -2.45 8.79 0.35
CA LEU A 44 -1.85 9.49 -0.79
C LEU A 44 -0.65 8.71 -1.33
N ASN A 45 0.08 9.30 -2.28
CA ASN A 45 1.21 8.64 -2.94
C ASN A 45 2.24 8.16 -1.91
N PRO A 46 2.42 6.85 -1.74
CA PRO A 46 3.21 6.34 -0.64
C PRO A 46 4.74 6.48 -0.91
N ALA A 47 5.13 6.91 -2.11
CA ALA A 47 6.49 7.21 -2.54
C ALA A 47 7.03 8.59 -2.11
N VAL A 48 6.18 9.46 -1.56
CA VAL A 48 6.59 10.81 -1.15
C VAL A 48 7.60 10.75 0.02
N GLU A 49 8.70 11.48 -0.11
CA GLU A 49 9.78 11.56 0.89
C GLU A 49 9.35 12.33 2.15
N HIS A 50 8.67 13.47 1.94
CA HIS A 50 8.13 14.33 2.99
C HIS A 50 6.81 13.80 3.57
N LYS A 51 6.80 12.55 4.02
CA LYS A 51 5.63 11.93 4.65
C LYS A 51 5.74 11.91 6.17
N THR A 52 4.65 12.28 6.84
CA THR A 52 4.33 11.73 8.16
C THR A 52 4.00 10.24 7.98
N ARG A 53 4.16 9.41 9.01
CA ARG A 53 4.05 7.94 8.87
C ARG A 53 2.69 7.57 8.23
N GLY A 54 2.73 7.03 7.01
CA GLY A 54 1.56 6.52 6.30
C GLY A 54 0.89 7.47 5.30
N ASN A 55 1.36 8.72 5.13
CA ASN A 55 0.90 9.70 4.12
C ASN A 55 -0.62 9.69 3.88
N ALA A 56 -1.41 10.17 4.84
CA ALA A 56 -2.86 10.05 4.82
C ALA A 56 -3.56 11.35 5.21
N ALA A 57 -4.55 11.73 4.41
CA ALA A 57 -5.46 12.81 4.68
C ALA A 57 -6.84 12.27 5.11
N VAL A 58 -7.63 13.11 5.77
CA VAL A 58 -8.99 12.78 6.20
C VAL A 58 -9.99 13.72 5.53
N ALA A 59 -11.17 13.19 5.17
CA ALA A 59 -12.32 14.02 4.83
C ALA A 59 -13.49 13.75 5.77
N VAL A 60 -14.26 14.78 6.11
CA VAL A 60 -15.54 14.65 6.82
C VAL A 60 -16.64 15.20 5.92
N HIS A 61 -17.67 14.39 5.67
CA HIS A 61 -18.86 14.82 4.93
C HIS A 61 -19.98 15.09 5.93
N CYS A 62 -20.54 16.30 5.92
CA CYS A 62 -21.59 16.70 6.86
C CYS A 62 -22.59 17.67 6.23
N ASP A 63 -23.64 18.01 6.97
CA ASP A 63 -24.65 19.00 6.57
C ASP A 63 -24.44 20.38 7.22
N LEU A 64 -23.41 20.55 8.06
CA LEU A 64 -23.08 21.82 8.71
C LEU A 64 -22.70 22.87 7.65
N PRO A 65 -23.14 24.15 7.77
CA PRO A 65 -22.75 25.19 6.84
C PRO A 65 -21.24 25.35 6.73
N ALA A 66 -20.73 25.60 5.51
CA ALA A 66 -19.29 25.67 5.24
C ALA A 66 -18.54 26.76 6.03
N ALA A 67 -19.23 27.85 6.41
CA ALA A 67 -18.65 28.88 7.27
C ALA A 67 -18.39 28.36 8.69
N ASP A 68 -19.38 27.73 9.31
CA ASP A 68 -19.28 27.17 10.66
C ASP A 68 -18.28 26.02 10.71
N ALA A 69 -18.28 25.17 9.67
CA ALA A 69 -17.30 24.11 9.50
C ALA A 69 -15.86 24.64 9.42
N LEU A 70 -15.66 25.79 8.75
CA LEU A 70 -14.35 26.44 8.65
C LEU A 70 -13.86 26.93 10.02
N GLU A 71 -14.73 27.53 10.82
CA GLU A 71 -14.37 28.00 12.17
C GLU A 71 -13.99 26.83 13.08
N ILE A 72 -14.74 25.73 13.04
CA ILE A 72 -14.44 24.54 13.83
C ILE A 72 -13.09 23.92 13.44
N VAL A 73 -12.84 23.75 12.13
CA VAL A 73 -11.58 23.14 11.69
C VAL A 73 -10.38 24.05 11.95
N ASP A 74 -10.53 25.37 11.88
CA ASP A 74 -9.45 26.31 12.21
C ASP A 74 -9.05 26.25 13.70
N ASP A 75 -10.01 26.21 14.64
CA ASP A 75 -9.72 26.00 16.08
C ASP A 75 -9.04 24.65 16.33
N LEU A 76 -9.45 23.59 15.61
CA LEU A 76 -8.81 22.29 15.71
C LEU A 76 -7.38 22.29 15.17
N LEU A 77 -7.13 22.99 14.07
CA LEU A 77 -5.79 23.15 13.53
C LEU A 77 -4.88 23.92 14.48
N ASP A 78 -5.36 24.94 15.19
CA ASP A 78 -4.56 25.66 16.19
C ASP A 78 -4.12 24.76 17.34
N ARG A 79 -4.96 23.81 17.75
CA ARG A 79 -4.61 22.83 18.79
C ARG A 79 -3.67 21.74 18.29
N ALA A 80 -3.68 21.48 16.99
CA ALA A 80 -2.82 20.50 16.34
C ALA A 80 -1.50 21.09 15.84
N ALA A 81 -1.43 22.41 15.68
CA ALA A 81 -0.22 23.13 15.29
C ALA A 81 0.85 22.95 16.39
N THR A 82 2.05 22.61 15.94
CA THR A 82 3.20 22.42 16.83
C THR A 82 4.37 23.23 16.27
N ASP A 83 5.37 23.51 17.11
CA ASP A 83 6.62 24.16 16.67
C ASP A 83 7.54 23.21 15.86
N ASP A 84 6.97 22.16 15.24
CA ASP A 84 7.70 21.21 14.39
C ASP A 84 7.63 21.67 12.93
N ASP A 85 8.78 22.10 12.38
CA ASP A 85 8.92 22.54 10.98
C ASP A 85 8.45 21.48 9.96
N ALA A 86 8.43 20.20 10.34
CA ALA A 86 7.96 19.12 9.50
C ALA A 86 6.42 19.02 9.42
N THR A 87 5.69 19.68 10.32
CA THR A 87 4.22 19.62 10.44
C THR A 87 3.62 20.89 9.84
N ASN A 88 2.93 20.77 8.70
CA ASN A 88 2.37 21.92 7.99
C ASN A 88 0.86 21.79 7.76
N PRO A 89 0.05 21.86 8.84
CA PRO A 89 -1.38 21.57 8.80
C PRO A 89 -2.13 22.37 7.73
N GLY A 90 -3.05 21.72 7.06
CA GLY A 90 -3.96 22.37 6.12
C GLY A 90 -5.34 21.76 6.15
N ALA A 91 -6.35 22.60 5.99
CA ALA A 91 -7.73 22.19 5.77
C ALA A 91 -8.33 22.88 4.55
N VAL A 92 -9.23 22.19 3.86
CA VAL A 92 -10.01 22.68 2.72
C VAL A 92 -11.48 22.38 2.99
N VAL A 93 -12.34 23.38 2.85
CA VAL A 93 -13.78 23.28 3.06
C VAL A 93 -14.49 23.62 1.74
N GLY A 94 -15.17 22.62 1.17
CA GLY A 94 -16.01 22.76 -0.01
C GLY A 94 -17.49 22.69 0.35
N ASP A 95 -18.27 23.69 -0.08
CA ASP A 95 -19.74 23.67 -0.01
C ASP A 95 -20.30 22.98 -1.27
N CYS A 96 -20.29 21.65 -1.26
CA CYS A 96 -20.66 20.84 -2.40
C CYS A 96 -21.12 19.44 -1.99
N ASP A 97 -21.85 18.78 -2.89
CA ASP A 97 -22.06 17.35 -2.79
C ASP A 97 -20.74 16.61 -3.06
N PRO A 98 -20.30 15.65 -2.21
CA PRO A 98 -19.11 14.84 -2.45
C PRO A 98 -19.06 14.14 -3.81
N GLU A 99 -20.21 13.85 -4.43
CA GLU A 99 -20.32 13.24 -5.77
C GLU A 99 -20.22 14.27 -6.90
N ALA A 100 -20.44 15.56 -6.60
CA ALA A 100 -20.47 16.66 -7.56
C ALA A 100 -19.34 17.68 -7.36
N VAL A 101 -18.24 17.28 -6.71
CA VAL A 101 -17.00 18.08 -6.67
C VAL A 101 -16.53 18.41 -8.10
N PRO A 102 -15.90 19.57 -8.34
CA PRO A 102 -15.37 19.92 -9.65
C PRO A 102 -14.44 18.84 -10.20
N ARG A 103 -14.55 18.56 -11.51
CA ARG A 103 -13.78 17.49 -12.17
C ARG A 103 -12.27 17.60 -11.91
N ALA A 104 -11.73 18.82 -11.93
CA ALA A 104 -10.32 19.08 -11.68
C ALA A 104 -9.89 18.68 -10.25
N VAL A 105 -10.77 18.80 -9.25
CA VAL A 105 -10.50 18.38 -7.86
C VAL A 105 -10.53 16.85 -7.74
N ALA A 106 -11.47 16.17 -8.41
CA ALA A 106 -11.49 14.70 -8.46
C ALA A 106 -10.27 14.12 -9.21
N GLU A 107 -9.87 14.76 -10.32
CA GLU A 107 -8.64 14.41 -11.05
C GLU A 107 -7.40 14.62 -10.19
N PHE A 108 -7.32 15.75 -9.48
CA PHE A 108 -6.24 16.02 -8.53
C PHE A 108 -6.16 14.96 -7.42
N ALA A 109 -7.30 14.57 -6.82
CA ALA A 109 -7.33 13.52 -5.81
C ALA A 109 -6.82 12.17 -6.34
N ARG A 110 -7.19 11.79 -7.57
CA ARG A 110 -6.69 10.57 -8.22
C ARG A 110 -5.18 10.62 -8.44
N GLU A 111 -4.66 11.77 -8.88
CA GLU A 111 -3.24 11.95 -9.13
C GLU A 111 -2.44 12.08 -7.83
N ALA A 112 -3.00 12.62 -6.75
CA ALA A 112 -2.34 12.74 -5.45
C ALA A 112 -1.94 11.39 -4.84
N VAL A 113 -2.58 10.31 -5.27
CA VAL A 113 -2.25 8.93 -4.88
C VAL A 113 -1.16 8.31 -5.77
N ARG A 114 -0.88 8.91 -6.93
CA ARG A 114 -0.06 8.32 -8.01
C ARG A 114 1.19 9.11 -8.37
N SER A 115 1.25 10.37 -7.99
CA SER A 115 2.31 11.30 -8.39
C SER A 115 2.61 12.34 -7.31
N HIS A 116 3.68 13.11 -7.51
CA HIS A 116 4.04 14.23 -6.65
C HIS A 116 3.30 15.49 -7.10
N HIS A 117 2.85 16.30 -6.15
CA HIS A 117 2.12 17.53 -6.39
C HIS A 117 2.79 18.70 -5.69
N ASP A 118 2.76 19.85 -6.35
CA ASP A 118 3.16 21.11 -5.73
C ASP A 118 1.97 21.80 -5.06
N ILE A 119 2.30 22.65 -4.09
CA ILE A 119 1.31 23.39 -3.30
C ILE A 119 0.58 24.45 -4.12
N GLU A 120 1.22 25.03 -5.12
CA GLU A 120 0.64 26.11 -5.93
C GLU A 120 -0.50 25.60 -6.82
N THR A 121 -0.37 24.37 -7.33
CA THR A 121 -1.45 23.67 -8.04
C THR A 121 -2.65 23.46 -7.12
N ALA A 122 -2.43 23.02 -5.88
CA ALA A 122 -3.52 22.85 -4.91
C ALA A 122 -4.20 24.20 -4.60
N ARG A 123 -3.43 25.27 -4.39
CA ARG A 123 -3.96 26.63 -4.13
C ARG A 123 -4.83 27.13 -5.27
N ARG A 124 -4.33 27.03 -6.51
CA ARG A 124 -5.09 27.43 -7.70
C ARG A 124 -6.41 26.66 -7.80
N LEU A 125 -6.39 25.35 -7.59
CA LEU A 125 -7.60 24.53 -7.66
C LEU A 125 -8.61 24.84 -6.55
N ILE A 126 -8.14 25.16 -5.33
CA ILE A 126 -9.00 25.62 -4.23
C ILE A 126 -9.70 26.92 -4.63
N ASP A 127 -8.95 27.90 -5.15
CA ASP A 127 -9.48 29.20 -5.56
C ASP A 127 -10.46 29.07 -6.74
N GLU A 128 -10.10 28.30 -7.78
CA GLU A 128 -10.95 28.05 -8.95
C GLU A 128 -12.25 27.31 -8.60
N ALA A 129 -12.22 26.42 -7.60
CA ALA A 129 -13.39 25.72 -7.09
C ALA A 129 -14.27 26.59 -6.17
N GLY A 130 -13.80 27.78 -5.77
CA GLY A 130 -14.48 28.62 -4.79
C GLY A 130 -14.48 28.05 -3.37
N TYR A 131 -13.53 27.17 -3.07
CA TYR A 131 -13.40 26.53 -1.77
C TYR A 131 -12.68 27.43 -0.78
N ARG A 132 -12.90 27.17 0.52
CA ARG A 132 -12.20 27.88 1.60
C ARG A 132 -11.06 27.01 2.10
N SER A 133 -9.97 27.62 2.55
CA SER A 133 -8.87 26.89 3.17
C SER A 133 -8.24 27.65 4.33
N VAL A 134 -7.79 26.90 5.33
CA VAL A 134 -7.01 27.40 6.47
C VAL A 134 -5.75 26.56 6.60
N THR A 135 -4.67 27.16 7.08
CA THR A 135 -3.38 26.48 7.12
C THR A 135 -2.42 27.07 8.14
N ARG A 136 -1.39 26.30 8.50
CA ARG A 136 -0.26 26.71 9.36
C ARG A 136 1.06 26.34 8.65
N GLY A 137 2.14 27.04 9.00
CA GLY A 137 3.45 26.86 8.36
C GLY A 137 3.42 27.23 6.87
N ILE A 138 4.13 26.46 6.02
CA ILE A 138 4.14 26.68 4.56
C ILE A 138 2.86 26.19 3.87
N GLY A 139 2.00 25.49 4.60
CA GLY A 139 0.67 25.06 4.20
C GLY A 139 0.58 23.90 3.22
N ARG A 140 1.57 23.01 3.30
CA ARG A 140 1.65 21.77 2.49
C ARG A 140 0.46 20.84 2.71
N GLY A 141 -0.14 20.80 3.90
CA GLY A 141 -1.34 20.00 4.19
C GLY A 141 -2.54 20.31 3.30
N ARG A 142 -2.56 21.46 2.60
CA ARG A 142 -3.60 21.74 1.58
C ARG A 142 -3.59 20.75 0.42
N ILE A 143 -2.45 20.13 0.09
CA ILE A 143 -2.35 19.10 -0.94
C ILE A 143 -3.22 17.89 -0.55
N GLY A 144 -2.97 17.31 0.62
CA GLY A 144 -3.75 16.16 1.06
C GLY A 144 -5.18 16.51 1.43
N ALA A 145 -5.43 17.69 2.01
CA ALA A 145 -6.79 18.14 2.31
C ALA A 145 -7.63 18.27 1.02
N LEU A 146 -7.09 18.88 -0.05
CA LEU A 146 -7.79 18.96 -1.33
C LEU A 146 -7.98 17.57 -1.96
N ALA A 147 -6.98 16.70 -1.88
CA ALA A 147 -7.09 15.32 -2.35
C ALA A 147 -8.18 14.54 -1.59
N ALA A 148 -8.31 14.75 -0.27
CA ALA A 148 -9.34 14.12 0.54
C ALA A 148 -10.75 14.63 0.16
N VAL A 149 -10.90 15.94 -0.11
CA VAL A 149 -12.16 16.52 -0.61
C VAL A 149 -12.60 15.87 -1.92
N GLY A 150 -11.67 15.65 -2.86
CA GLY A 150 -11.96 15.04 -4.15
C GLY A 150 -12.08 13.51 -4.14
N ALA A 151 -11.72 12.85 -3.04
CA ALA A 151 -11.50 11.40 -3.03
C ALA A 151 -12.77 10.60 -3.32
N TRP A 152 -13.92 11.03 -2.80
CA TRP A 152 -15.20 10.31 -2.99
C TRP A 152 -15.56 10.17 -4.47
N ALA A 153 -15.47 11.26 -5.25
CA ALA A 153 -15.70 11.22 -6.69
C ALA A 153 -14.54 10.59 -7.48
N ALA A 154 -13.34 10.51 -6.91
CA ALA A 154 -12.16 9.99 -7.60
C ALA A 154 -12.05 8.46 -7.58
N PHE A 155 -12.59 7.80 -6.55
CA PHE A 155 -12.41 6.37 -6.30
C PHE A 155 -13.74 5.63 -6.16
N GLU A 156 -13.81 4.43 -6.76
CA GLU A 156 -14.99 3.57 -6.73
C GLU A 156 -14.86 2.44 -5.69
N GLY A 157 -13.63 2.03 -5.37
CA GLY A 157 -13.35 0.94 -4.43
C GLY A 157 -13.01 1.48 -3.05
N TRP A 158 -13.78 1.05 -2.04
CA TRP A 158 -13.59 1.45 -0.65
C TRP A 158 -13.49 0.22 0.27
N THR A 159 -12.80 0.40 1.38
CA THR A 159 -12.69 -0.52 2.53
C THR A 159 -12.99 0.26 3.80
N TYR A 160 -12.87 -0.39 4.96
CA TYR A 160 -13.10 0.22 6.25
C TYR A 160 -11.92 0.01 7.18
N GLU A 161 -11.61 1.00 8.00
CA GLU A 161 -10.67 0.87 9.12
C GLU A 161 -11.34 1.38 10.40
N CYS A 162 -11.50 0.52 11.39
CA CYS A 162 -11.94 0.90 12.73
C CYS A 162 -10.71 1.21 13.59
N ILE A 163 -10.54 2.46 13.97
CA ILE A 163 -9.42 2.93 14.80
C ILE A 163 -9.91 3.13 16.22
N SER A 164 -9.32 2.39 17.16
CA SER A 164 -9.45 2.63 18.60
C SER A 164 -8.41 3.64 19.06
N TYR A 165 -8.81 4.63 19.86
CA TYR A 165 -7.92 5.65 20.40
C TYR A 165 -7.70 5.49 21.91
N ARG A 166 -6.50 5.83 22.35
CA ARG A 166 -6.04 5.74 23.74
C ARG A 166 -6.46 6.96 24.55
N GLU A 167 -6.65 6.76 25.85
CA GLU A 167 -6.71 7.85 26.83
C GLU A 167 -5.46 8.74 26.73
N ARG A 168 -5.63 10.06 26.89
CA ARG A 168 -4.57 11.05 26.63
C ARG A 168 -3.35 10.82 27.52
N GLU A 169 -3.57 10.39 28.75
CA GLU A 169 -2.57 10.10 29.79
C GLU A 169 -1.64 8.95 29.41
N ARG A 170 -2.04 8.12 28.43
CA ARG A 170 -1.28 6.95 27.96
C ARG A 170 -0.48 7.23 26.70
N TRP A 171 -0.59 8.42 26.09
CA TRP A 171 0.13 8.69 24.84
C TRP A 171 1.65 8.68 25.09
N GLY A 172 2.40 8.12 24.14
CA GLY A 172 3.84 7.90 24.29
C GLY A 172 4.25 6.69 25.15
N SER A 173 3.36 6.13 25.98
CA SER A 173 3.66 4.89 26.71
C SER A 173 3.52 3.65 25.82
N GLU A 174 4.08 2.53 26.28
CA GLU A 174 3.87 1.22 25.65
C GLU A 174 2.39 0.82 25.70
N ARG A 175 1.90 0.17 24.65
CA ARG A 175 0.50 -0.27 24.55
C ARG A 175 0.34 -1.61 25.25
N SER A 176 -0.68 -1.71 26.10
CA SER A 176 -1.12 -3.00 26.63
C SER A 176 -2.23 -3.57 25.75
N VAL A 177 -1.89 -4.55 24.90
CA VAL A 177 -2.83 -5.26 24.03
C VAL A 177 -2.48 -6.75 24.08
N ALA A 178 -3.44 -7.61 24.41
CA ALA A 178 -3.20 -9.05 24.53
C ALA A 178 -3.09 -9.70 23.14
N TYR A 179 -1.89 -10.13 22.75
CA TYR A 179 -1.62 -10.71 21.43
C TYR A 179 -2.57 -11.87 21.08
N GLU A 180 -2.77 -12.81 21.99
CA GLU A 180 -3.68 -13.95 21.79
C GLU A 180 -5.13 -13.52 21.51
N SER A 181 -5.58 -12.44 22.14
CA SER A 181 -6.90 -11.86 21.89
C SER A 181 -6.98 -11.24 20.49
N VAL A 182 -5.91 -10.59 20.03
CA VAL A 182 -5.82 -10.06 18.66
C VAL A 182 -5.88 -11.20 17.63
N VAL A 183 -5.15 -12.29 17.86
CA VAL A 183 -5.18 -13.48 16.98
C VAL A 183 -6.58 -14.08 16.92
N ALA A 184 -7.22 -14.32 18.07
CA ALA A 184 -8.57 -14.86 18.13
C ALA A 184 -9.60 -13.95 17.44
N ALA A 185 -9.50 -12.63 17.61
CA ALA A 185 -10.37 -11.66 16.96
C ALA A 185 -10.12 -11.59 15.44
N ALA A 186 -8.87 -11.72 15.00
CA ALA A 186 -8.50 -11.79 13.59
C ALA A 186 -9.03 -13.07 12.93
N ASP A 187 -8.88 -14.23 13.58
CA ASP A 187 -9.39 -15.52 13.09
C ASP A 187 -10.90 -15.49 12.90
N ALA A 188 -11.62 -14.91 13.87
CA ALA A 188 -13.08 -14.81 13.80
C ALA A 188 -13.58 -13.85 12.71
N GLY A 189 -12.80 -12.82 12.37
CA GLY A 189 -13.16 -11.81 11.37
C GLY A 189 -12.72 -12.16 9.95
N TYR A 190 -11.75 -13.06 9.79
CA TYR A 190 -11.18 -13.43 8.48
C TYR A 190 -12.21 -14.21 7.63
N PRO A 191 -12.32 -13.97 6.31
CA PRO A 191 -11.53 -13.06 5.48
C PRO A 191 -12.06 -11.63 5.37
N THR A 192 -13.22 -11.31 5.97
CA THR A 192 -13.83 -9.97 5.91
C THR A 192 -12.95 -8.91 6.56
N VAL A 193 -12.26 -9.30 7.63
CA VAL A 193 -11.20 -8.54 8.29
C VAL A 193 -9.85 -9.14 7.90
N TRP A 194 -8.89 -8.28 7.57
CA TRP A 194 -7.60 -8.67 7.02
C TRP A 194 -6.48 -7.76 7.55
N ASP A 195 -5.24 -8.20 7.43
CA ASP A 195 -4.02 -7.52 7.90
C ASP A 195 -4.01 -7.14 9.38
N THR A 196 -4.74 -7.87 10.22
CA THR A 196 -4.76 -7.63 11.67
C THR A 196 -3.51 -8.22 12.36
N VAL A 197 -3.08 -9.39 11.91
CA VAL A 197 -1.91 -10.12 12.43
C VAL A 197 -1.07 -10.65 11.28
N ASP A 198 0.19 -10.91 11.57
CA ASP A 198 1.09 -11.73 10.76
C ASP A 198 1.43 -12.97 11.59
N ARG A 199 1.00 -14.15 11.14
CA ARG A 199 1.10 -15.36 11.95
C ARG A 199 2.52 -15.93 11.99
N GLU A 200 3.21 -15.87 10.86
CA GLU A 200 4.59 -16.37 10.79
C GLU A 200 5.57 -15.47 11.52
N GLU A 201 5.34 -14.15 11.48
CA GLU A 201 6.18 -13.17 12.17
C GLU A 201 5.68 -12.86 13.60
N GLU A 202 4.68 -13.61 14.08
CA GLU A 202 4.04 -13.49 15.40
C GLU A 202 3.77 -12.03 15.81
N THR A 203 3.23 -11.24 14.89
CA THR A 203 3.13 -9.79 15.03
C THR A 203 1.69 -9.30 14.91
N ALA A 204 1.22 -8.55 15.91
CA ALA A 204 -0.03 -7.78 15.80
C ALA A 204 0.16 -6.55 14.89
N VAL A 205 -0.07 -6.74 13.60
CA VAL A 205 0.07 -5.71 12.56
C VAL A 205 -0.84 -4.51 12.79
N CYS A 206 -2.02 -4.73 13.38
CA CYS A 206 -2.97 -3.67 13.70
C CYS A 206 -2.51 -2.71 14.81
N VAL A 207 -1.47 -3.07 15.59
CA VAL A 207 -1.00 -2.28 16.74
C VAL A 207 0.21 -1.42 16.33
N PRO A 208 0.10 -0.09 16.29
CA PRO A 208 1.20 0.76 15.85
C PRO A 208 2.33 0.84 16.88
N ARG A 209 3.58 0.81 16.41
CA ARG A 209 4.79 0.96 17.23
C ARG A 209 5.27 2.43 17.26
N THR A 210 4.38 3.34 17.64
CA THR A 210 4.63 4.79 17.62
C THR A 210 4.04 5.48 18.86
N PRO A 211 4.49 6.69 19.26
CA PRO A 211 3.92 7.40 20.41
C PRO A 211 2.50 7.99 20.15
N CYS A 212 1.92 7.73 18.98
CA CYS A 212 0.64 8.28 18.53
C CYS A 212 -0.56 7.83 19.38
N PRO A 213 -1.75 8.40 19.16
CA PRO A 213 -2.92 8.19 20.00
C PRO A 213 -3.70 6.92 19.66
N ILE A 214 -3.33 6.23 18.59
CA ILE A 214 -4.01 5.02 18.10
C ILE A 214 -3.63 3.84 19.00
N LEU A 215 -4.61 3.12 19.53
CA LEU A 215 -4.39 1.86 20.23
C LEU A 215 -4.19 0.72 19.23
N HIS A 216 -5.15 0.53 18.32
CA HIS A 216 -5.07 -0.40 17.19
C HIS A 216 -6.02 0.05 16.07
N GLY A 217 -5.74 -0.39 14.83
CA GLY A 217 -6.58 -0.15 13.65
C GLY A 217 -6.94 -1.46 12.94
N ILE A 218 -8.23 -1.78 12.84
CA ILE A 218 -8.73 -3.02 12.23
C ILE A 218 -9.26 -2.73 10.84
N ARG A 219 -8.74 -3.42 9.82
CA ARG A 219 -9.12 -3.22 8.41
C ARG A 219 -10.01 -4.34 7.91
N GLY A 220 -10.93 -4.00 7.01
CA GLY A 220 -11.84 -4.97 6.45
C GLY A 220 -12.74 -4.42 5.36
N ASP A 221 -13.59 -5.29 4.83
CA ASP A 221 -14.54 -5.00 3.76
C ASP A 221 -15.95 -4.64 4.26
N ASP A 222 -16.20 -4.76 5.57
CA ASP A 222 -17.48 -4.44 6.20
C ASP A 222 -17.29 -3.58 7.46
N PRO A 223 -18.04 -2.46 7.62
CA PRO A 223 -17.87 -1.54 8.74
C PRO A 223 -18.30 -2.14 10.09
N THR A 224 -19.28 -3.05 10.09
CA THR A 224 -19.74 -3.73 11.30
C THR A 224 -18.69 -4.74 11.75
N ALA A 225 -18.18 -5.55 10.83
CA ALA A 225 -17.15 -6.55 11.11
C ALA A 225 -15.87 -5.94 11.68
N VAL A 226 -15.35 -4.84 11.09
CA VAL A 226 -14.15 -4.17 11.63
C VAL A 226 -14.38 -3.61 13.03
N ARG A 227 -15.60 -3.14 13.31
CA ARG A 227 -15.96 -2.62 14.63
C ARG A 227 -16.09 -3.73 15.66
N GLU A 228 -16.82 -4.80 15.35
CA GLU A 228 -16.97 -5.95 16.23
C GLU A 228 -15.61 -6.60 16.53
N THR A 229 -14.75 -6.76 15.52
CA THR A 229 -13.39 -7.28 15.75
C THR A 229 -12.58 -6.35 16.66
N ALA A 230 -12.68 -5.02 16.48
CA ALA A 230 -12.01 -4.04 17.35
C ALA A 230 -12.55 -4.03 18.80
N GLU A 231 -13.80 -4.43 19.02
CA GLU A 231 -14.43 -4.52 20.34
C GLU A 231 -14.09 -5.82 21.08
N ARG A 232 -13.73 -6.89 20.35
CA ARG A 232 -13.34 -8.19 20.92
C ARG A 232 -11.90 -8.25 21.44
N ILE A 233 -11.05 -7.29 21.08
CA ILE A 233 -9.63 -7.26 21.47
C ILE A 233 -9.48 -6.79 22.92
N ASP A 234 -8.89 -7.66 23.74
CA ASP A 234 -8.51 -7.34 25.11
C ASP A 234 -7.29 -6.42 25.14
N SER A 235 -7.46 -5.25 25.75
CA SER A 235 -6.49 -4.16 25.74
C SER A 235 -6.73 -3.19 26.90
N GLU A 236 -5.82 -2.22 27.05
CA GLU A 236 -6.07 -1.06 27.91
C GLU A 236 -7.33 -0.28 27.50
N PRO A 237 -7.90 0.56 28.39
CA PRO A 237 -9.13 1.28 28.11
C PRO A 237 -9.11 2.08 26.81
N VAL A 238 -10.20 1.94 26.04
CA VAL A 238 -10.41 2.66 24.79
C VAL A 238 -11.18 3.94 25.07
N ALA A 239 -10.59 5.09 24.75
CA ALA A 239 -11.21 6.40 24.96
C ALA A 239 -12.31 6.68 23.93
N SER A 240 -12.07 6.31 22.67
CA SER A 240 -13.05 6.43 21.59
C SER A 240 -12.72 5.50 20.43
N ARG A 241 -13.69 5.29 19.53
CA ARG A 241 -13.52 4.54 18.28
C ARG A 241 -14.10 5.34 17.12
N GLN A 242 -13.42 5.32 15.99
CA GLN A 242 -13.91 5.89 14.73
C GLN A 242 -13.76 4.86 13.62
N VAL A 243 -14.86 4.61 12.89
CA VAL A 243 -14.83 3.85 11.64
C VAL A 243 -14.62 4.82 10.49
N PHE A 244 -13.60 4.59 9.69
CA PHE A 244 -13.31 5.35 8.48
C PHE A 244 -13.67 4.53 7.25
N VAL A 245 -14.19 5.20 6.23
CA VAL A 245 -14.24 4.66 4.85
C VAL A 245 -12.91 5.00 4.19
N THR A 246 -12.24 4.04 3.58
CA THR A 246 -10.82 4.18 3.24
C THR A 246 -10.46 3.59 1.89
N ASN A 247 -9.45 4.17 1.23
CA ASN A 247 -8.89 3.62 0.00
C ASN A 247 -7.78 2.58 0.28
N GLN A 248 -7.61 2.16 1.53
CA GLN A 248 -6.65 1.13 1.91
C GLN A 248 -7.00 -0.22 1.27
N GLY A 249 -5.96 -0.98 0.95
CA GLY A 249 -6.11 -2.27 0.32
C GLY A 249 -6.75 -2.22 -1.06
N THR A 250 -6.70 -1.12 -1.81
CA THR A 250 -7.40 -0.99 -3.11
C THR A 250 -6.50 -1.06 -4.34
N ASP A 251 -5.18 -0.98 -4.18
CA ASP A 251 -4.21 -0.76 -5.26
C ASP A 251 -4.41 0.57 -6.03
N ALA A 252 -5.08 1.58 -5.44
CA ALA A 252 -5.35 2.85 -6.13
C ALA A 252 -4.09 3.62 -6.58
N HIS A 253 -2.93 3.34 -5.97
CA HIS A 253 -1.62 3.88 -6.35
C HIS A 253 -1.04 3.24 -7.62
N LEU A 254 -1.46 2.02 -7.99
CA LEU A 254 -0.88 1.30 -9.11
C LEU A 254 -1.41 1.83 -10.44
N GLN A 255 -0.47 2.27 -11.29
CA GLN A 255 -0.72 2.64 -12.67
C GLN A 255 -0.39 1.48 -13.61
N ARG A 256 -1.15 1.30 -14.68
CA ARG A 256 -0.71 0.39 -15.76
C ARG A 256 0.39 1.07 -16.57
N GLY A 257 1.38 0.30 -17.00
CA GLY A 257 2.44 0.81 -17.87
C GLY A 257 3.33 -0.31 -18.41
N THR A 258 4.27 0.06 -19.27
CA THR A 258 5.36 -0.80 -19.76
C THR A 258 6.67 -0.47 -19.06
N VAL A 259 7.69 -1.32 -19.19
CA VAL A 259 9.00 -1.12 -18.53
C VAL A 259 9.62 0.24 -18.89
N GLY A 260 9.59 0.66 -20.17
CA GLY A 260 10.13 1.95 -20.61
C GLY A 260 9.40 3.20 -20.09
N GLN A 261 8.18 3.04 -19.55
CA GLN A 261 7.37 4.15 -19.00
C GLN A 261 7.55 4.35 -17.50
N LEU A 262 8.25 3.45 -16.82
CA LEU A 262 8.45 3.50 -15.38
C LEU A 262 9.30 4.73 -14.98
N ARG A 263 8.87 5.43 -13.93
CA ARG A 263 9.52 6.64 -13.40
C ARG A 263 9.54 6.59 -11.89
N ASP A 264 10.63 7.08 -11.30
CA ASP A 264 10.78 7.18 -9.85
C ASP A 264 9.64 7.99 -9.20
N GLY A 265 9.33 7.65 -7.95
CA GLY A 265 8.31 8.32 -7.16
C GLY A 265 6.87 7.94 -7.53
N ARG A 266 6.68 6.84 -8.26
CA ARG A 266 5.39 6.36 -8.76
C ARG A 266 5.29 4.84 -8.63
N ALA A 267 4.07 4.31 -8.56
CA ALA A 267 3.82 2.87 -8.47
C ALA A 267 3.08 2.33 -9.68
N TYR A 268 3.43 1.11 -10.09
CA TYR A 268 2.98 0.51 -11.34
C TYR A 268 2.61 -0.96 -11.18
N ARG A 269 1.75 -1.41 -12.09
CA ARG A 269 1.48 -2.81 -12.43
C ARG A 269 1.92 -3.02 -13.87
N VAL A 270 3.02 -3.75 -14.06
CA VAL A 270 3.67 -3.99 -15.36
C VAL A 270 3.80 -5.48 -15.62
N THR A 271 3.56 -5.92 -16.86
CA THR A 271 3.84 -7.30 -17.27
C THR A 271 5.14 -7.33 -18.07
N ALA A 272 6.08 -8.15 -17.65
CA ALA A 272 7.43 -8.22 -18.21
C ALA A 272 8.00 -9.64 -18.08
N THR A 273 9.07 -9.92 -18.80
CA THR A 273 9.81 -11.18 -18.71
C THR A 273 11.03 -11.02 -17.80
N VAL A 274 11.33 -12.02 -16.98
CA VAL A 274 12.57 -12.08 -16.19
C VAL A 274 13.74 -12.25 -17.16
N ALA A 275 14.59 -11.24 -17.23
CA ALA A 275 15.74 -11.24 -18.13
C ALA A 275 16.98 -11.83 -17.46
N ASP A 276 17.27 -11.36 -16.24
CA ASP A 276 18.32 -11.91 -15.39
C ASP A 276 17.66 -12.46 -14.13
N GLY A 277 18.08 -13.65 -13.71
CA GLY A 277 17.49 -14.37 -12.59
C GLY A 277 17.71 -13.68 -11.24
N PRO A 278 17.03 -14.14 -10.19
CA PRO A 278 17.12 -13.54 -8.86
C PRO A 278 18.49 -13.76 -8.21
N GLU A 279 19.11 -12.67 -7.74
CA GLU A 279 20.37 -12.66 -7.00
C GLU A 279 20.16 -12.08 -5.59
N THR A 280 20.66 -12.76 -4.57
CA THR A 280 20.62 -12.25 -3.19
C THR A 280 21.86 -11.38 -2.91
N ARG A 281 21.64 -10.12 -2.50
CA ARG A 281 22.69 -9.17 -2.12
C ARG A 281 22.82 -9.04 -0.60
N GLU A 282 23.87 -8.35 -0.16
CA GLU A 282 24.10 -8.01 1.25
C GLU A 282 22.85 -7.36 1.88
N GLY A 283 22.56 -7.71 3.13
CA GLY A 283 21.30 -7.35 3.79
C GLY A 283 20.11 -8.26 3.47
N GLY A 284 20.30 -9.26 2.60
CA GLY A 284 19.27 -10.26 2.29
C GLY A 284 18.21 -9.78 1.30
N HIS A 285 18.51 -8.75 0.50
CA HIS A 285 17.66 -8.26 -0.58
C HIS A 285 17.79 -9.16 -1.81
N VAL A 286 16.70 -9.39 -2.53
CA VAL A 286 16.69 -10.20 -3.77
C VAL A 286 16.42 -9.28 -4.95
N PHE A 287 17.35 -9.23 -5.90
CA PHE A 287 17.26 -8.42 -7.12
C PHE A 287 17.12 -9.32 -8.34
N LEU A 288 16.34 -8.88 -9.33
CA LEU A 288 16.25 -9.50 -10.65
C LEU A 288 16.09 -8.39 -11.70
N THR A 289 16.30 -8.73 -12.98
CA THR A 289 16.06 -7.79 -14.07
C THR A 289 14.81 -8.18 -14.83
N LEU A 290 13.91 -7.23 -15.05
CA LEU A 290 12.73 -7.40 -15.90
C LEU A 290 12.95 -6.72 -17.25
N THR A 291 12.40 -7.30 -18.32
CA THR A 291 12.43 -6.72 -19.66
C THR A 291 11.09 -6.78 -20.37
N ASP A 292 10.78 -5.74 -21.13
CA ASP A 292 9.61 -5.64 -22.00
C ASP A 292 9.97 -4.74 -23.19
N GLY A 293 9.73 -5.20 -24.42
CA GLY A 293 10.04 -4.42 -25.64
C GLY A 293 11.51 -4.02 -25.82
N GLY A 294 12.46 -4.69 -25.14
CA GLY A 294 13.88 -4.35 -25.14
C GLY A 294 14.30 -3.38 -24.03
N ASP A 295 13.35 -2.70 -23.38
CA ASP A 295 13.61 -1.92 -22.17
C ASP A 295 13.87 -2.86 -20.99
N ARG A 296 14.68 -2.42 -20.04
CA ARG A 296 15.06 -3.20 -18.85
C ARG A 296 14.91 -2.36 -17.59
N ILE A 297 14.52 -3.01 -16.49
CA ILE A 297 14.48 -2.40 -15.16
C ILE A 297 14.91 -3.40 -14.09
N SER A 298 15.62 -2.90 -13.08
CA SER A 298 15.90 -3.64 -11.84
C SER A 298 14.60 -3.78 -11.03
N ALA A 299 14.28 -4.98 -10.57
CA ALA A 299 13.21 -5.23 -9.62
C ALA A 299 13.78 -5.86 -8.35
N ALA A 300 13.18 -5.57 -7.19
CA ALA A 300 13.72 -6.04 -5.92
C ALA A 300 12.65 -6.38 -4.89
N ALA A 301 12.87 -7.47 -4.15
CA ALA A 301 12.23 -7.76 -2.89
C ALA A 301 13.21 -7.50 -1.73
N PHE A 302 12.96 -6.43 -0.97
CA PHE A 302 13.83 -6.01 0.14
C PHE A 302 13.68 -6.91 1.37
N GLU A 303 14.63 -6.82 2.31
CA GLU A 303 14.64 -7.63 3.54
C GLU A 303 13.32 -7.56 4.31
N PRO A 304 12.68 -6.38 4.45
CA PRO A 304 11.42 -6.27 5.19
C PRO A 304 10.27 -7.06 4.59
N THR A 305 10.38 -7.55 3.35
CA THR A 305 9.36 -8.39 2.70
C THR A 305 9.39 -9.85 3.16
N LYS A 306 10.32 -10.23 4.05
CA LYS A 306 10.38 -11.54 4.72
C LYS A 306 10.31 -12.70 3.74
N ARG A 307 9.35 -13.63 3.90
CA ARG A 307 9.20 -14.85 3.08
C ARG A 307 8.84 -14.59 1.63
N PHE A 308 8.35 -13.41 1.27
CA PHE A 308 8.08 -13.05 -0.13
C PHE A 308 9.34 -13.15 -0.99
N ARG A 309 10.51 -12.89 -0.40
CA ARG A 309 11.81 -13.10 -1.05
C ARG A 309 12.00 -14.53 -1.55
N ASN A 310 11.45 -15.53 -0.87
CA ASN A 310 11.54 -16.94 -1.31
C ASN A 310 10.78 -17.14 -2.62
N ARG A 311 9.60 -16.53 -2.76
CA ARG A 311 8.82 -16.54 -4.01
C ARG A 311 9.56 -15.86 -5.15
N VAL A 312 10.23 -14.73 -4.87
CA VAL A 312 11.05 -14.03 -5.87
C VAL A 312 12.31 -14.83 -6.24
N ARG A 313 12.97 -15.52 -5.30
CA ARG A 313 14.10 -16.42 -5.57
C ARG A 313 13.74 -17.61 -6.45
N ALA A 314 12.47 -18.03 -6.44
CA ALA A 314 12.00 -19.14 -7.25
C ALA A 314 11.73 -18.75 -8.72
N LEU A 315 11.78 -17.45 -9.07
CA LEU A 315 11.67 -16.98 -10.46
C LEU A 315 12.90 -17.38 -11.28
N TYR A 316 12.71 -17.57 -12.58
CA TYR A 316 13.73 -18.05 -13.50
C TYR A 316 13.78 -17.18 -14.77
N PRO A 317 14.95 -16.97 -15.40
CA PRO A 317 15.05 -16.26 -16.68
C PRO A 317 14.10 -16.81 -17.74
N GLY A 318 13.30 -15.95 -18.37
CA GLY A 318 12.26 -16.30 -19.33
C GLY A 318 10.86 -16.37 -18.73
N ASP A 319 10.70 -16.42 -17.40
CA ASP A 319 9.39 -16.34 -16.77
C ASP A 319 8.70 -15.03 -17.15
N ARG A 320 7.42 -15.11 -17.51
CA ARG A 320 6.60 -13.92 -17.70
C ARG A 320 5.85 -13.62 -16.41
N ILE A 321 6.02 -12.42 -15.88
CA ILE A 321 5.38 -12.00 -14.64
C ILE A 321 4.61 -10.69 -14.81
N THR A 322 3.55 -10.50 -14.03
CA THR A 322 3.00 -9.17 -13.74
C THR A 322 3.57 -8.71 -12.40
N ALA A 323 4.46 -7.72 -12.40
CA ALA A 323 5.04 -7.14 -11.21
C ALA A 323 4.26 -5.89 -10.77
N CYS A 324 4.06 -5.74 -9.46
CA CYS A 324 3.45 -4.57 -8.85
C CYS A 324 4.40 -3.95 -7.82
N GLY A 325 4.60 -2.64 -7.87
CA GLY A 325 5.49 -1.97 -6.93
C GLY A 325 5.73 -0.49 -7.21
N GLU A 326 6.37 0.17 -6.27
CA GLU A 326 6.90 1.52 -6.43
C GLU A 326 8.26 1.50 -7.11
N VAL A 327 8.51 2.47 -7.98
CA VAL A 327 9.81 2.71 -8.58
C VAL A 327 10.51 3.80 -7.78
N ALA A 328 11.70 3.49 -7.27
CA ALA A 328 12.57 4.44 -6.60
C ALA A 328 14.03 4.03 -6.84
N ASP A 329 14.88 5.01 -7.10
CA ASP A 329 16.29 4.83 -7.46
C ASP A 329 16.45 3.86 -8.67
N GLY A 330 15.56 3.98 -9.65
CA GLY A 330 15.54 3.13 -10.85
C GLY A 330 15.19 1.66 -10.59
N THR A 331 14.69 1.32 -9.40
CA THR A 331 14.35 -0.05 -9.00
C THR A 331 12.86 -0.18 -8.67
N LEU A 332 12.19 -1.17 -9.28
CA LEU A 332 10.82 -1.56 -8.95
C LEU A 332 10.80 -2.38 -7.65
N LYS A 333 10.37 -1.76 -6.56
CA LYS A 333 10.26 -2.37 -5.23
C LYS A 333 8.97 -3.21 -5.16
N LEU A 334 9.11 -4.52 -5.25
CA LEU A 334 7.99 -5.45 -5.38
C LEU A 334 7.11 -5.49 -4.12
N GLU A 335 5.81 -5.31 -4.32
CA GLU A 335 4.75 -5.46 -3.30
C GLU A 335 3.94 -6.75 -3.51
N LYS A 336 3.81 -7.18 -4.76
CA LYS A 336 3.20 -8.44 -5.19
C LYS A 336 3.60 -8.73 -6.64
N PHE A 337 3.50 -9.97 -7.08
CA PHE A 337 3.63 -10.32 -8.49
C PHE A 337 2.71 -11.49 -8.84
N ALA A 338 2.37 -11.63 -10.13
CA ALA A 338 1.80 -12.86 -10.66
C ALA A 338 2.78 -13.53 -11.62
N LEU A 339 3.06 -14.80 -11.41
CA LEU A 339 3.70 -15.66 -12.41
C LEU A 339 2.65 -16.01 -13.46
N ARG A 340 2.84 -15.54 -14.70
CA ARG A 340 1.89 -15.68 -15.82
C ARG A 340 2.21 -16.84 -16.72
N GLU A 341 3.49 -16.99 -17.02
CA GLU A 341 4.02 -18.09 -17.83
C GLU A 341 5.29 -18.57 -17.14
N ARG A 342 5.27 -19.82 -16.69
CA ARG A 342 6.39 -20.48 -16.00
C ARG A 342 7.27 -21.20 -17.01
N VAL A 343 8.56 -20.90 -17.02
CA VAL A 343 9.55 -21.72 -17.75
C VAL A 343 9.69 -23.08 -17.07
N GLU A 344 9.37 -24.15 -17.80
CA GLU A 344 9.38 -25.53 -17.28
C GLU A 344 10.65 -26.31 -17.60
N THR A 345 11.34 -25.95 -18.68
CA THR A 345 12.52 -26.65 -19.17
C THR A 345 13.64 -25.68 -19.49
N GLU A 346 14.88 -26.16 -19.41
CA GLU A 346 16.05 -25.44 -19.86
C GLU A 346 16.87 -26.29 -20.86
N PRO A 347 17.55 -25.66 -21.83
CA PRO A 347 18.47 -26.37 -22.72
C PRO A 347 19.69 -26.90 -21.96
N ALA A 348 19.77 -28.22 -21.79
CA ALA A 348 20.86 -28.92 -21.14
C ALA A 348 21.73 -29.72 -22.12
N THR A 349 22.97 -29.96 -21.73
CA THR A 349 23.83 -30.92 -22.42
C THR A 349 23.23 -32.32 -22.29
N PRO A 350 23.07 -33.07 -23.40
CA PRO A 350 22.52 -34.42 -23.36
C PRO A 350 23.42 -35.38 -22.60
N ASP A 351 22.80 -36.33 -21.90
CA ASP A 351 23.49 -37.47 -21.32
C ASP A 351 23.56 -38.63 -22.33
N CYS A 352 24.66 -39.39 -22.30
CA CYS A 352 24.83 -40.57 -23.12
C CYS A 352 23.77 -41.62 -22.78
N PRO A 353 22.97 -42.11 -23.75
CA PRO A 353 21.94 -43.12 -23.48
C PRO A 353 22.51 -44.48 -23.04
N GLU A 354 23.80 -44.73 -23.28
CA GLU A 354 24.45 -46.00 -22.90
C GLU A 354 25.11 -45.95 -21.52
N CYS A 355 25.84 -44.87 -21.19
CA CYS A 355 26.61 -44.79 -19.95
C CYS A 355 26.12 -43.73 -18.96
N GLY A 356 25.11 -42.93 -19.33
CA GLY A 356 24.51 -41.90 -18.48
C GLY A 356 25.40 -40.68 -18.20
N ARG A 357 26.59 -40.59 -18.79
CA ARG A 357 27.51 -39.44 -18.62
C ARG A 357 27.11 -38.30 -19.54
N SER A 358 27.23 -37.06 -19.05
CA SER A 358 27.06 -35.86 -19.86
C SER A 358 28.00 -35.85 -21.06
N MET A 359 27.46 -35.61 -22.25
CA MET A 359 28.23 -35.56 -23.51
C MET A 359 29.10 -34.29 -23.58
N GLU A 360 30.14 -34.31 -24.42
CA GLU A 360 30.93 -33.11 -24.72
C GLU A 360 30.50 -32.47 -26.03
N SER A 361 30.72 -31.16 -26.18
CA SER A 361 30.51 -30.48 -27.47
C SER A 361 31.48 -31.02 -28.53
N ALA A 362 30.97 -31.31 -29.72
CA ALA A 362 31.76 -31.78 -30.86
C ALA A 362 32.30 -30.63 -31.75
N GLY A 363 32.09 -29.37 -31.35
CA GLY A 363 32.43 -28.17 -32.13
C GLY A 363 31.21 -27.29 -32.42
N ALA A 364 31.44 -26.11 -33.00
CA ALA A 364 30.36 -25.23 -33.44
C ALA A 364 29.49 -25.96 -34.48
N ASP A 365 28.17 -25.96 -34.26
CA ASP A 365 27.15 -26.61 -35.10
C ASP A 365 27.33 -28.13 -35.33
N ALA A 366 28.23 -28.79 -34.59
CA ALA A 366 28.53 -30.22 -34.73
C ALA A 366 27.84 -31.11 -33.68
N GLY A 367 27.02 -30.52 -32.79
CA GLY A 367 26.28 -31.24 -31.75
C GLY A 367 27.15 -31.68 -30.57
N TYR A 368 26.77 -32.81 -29.96
CA TYR A 368 27.38 -33.38 -28.76
C TYR A 368 27.73 -34.85 -28.97
N ARG A 369 28.80 -35.35 -28.33
CA ARG A 369 29.24 -36.74 -28.42
C ARG A 369 29.69 -37.31 -27.08
N CYS A 370 29.49 -38.61 -26.87
CA CYS A 370 30.08 -39.34 -25.75
C CYS A 370 31.48 -39.85 -26.13
N ARG A 371 32.50 -39.53 -25.32
CA ARG A 371 33.87 -40.02 -25.53
C ARG A 371 34.00 -41.54 -25.41
N ASP A 372 33.24 -42.15 -24.51
CA ASP A 372 33.39 -43.57 -24.17
C ASP A 372 32.54 -44.49 -25.05
N CYS A 373 31.34 -44.03 -25.44
CA CYS A 373 30.34 -44.84 -26.17
C CYS A 373 30.24 -44.50 -27.66
N SER A 374 30.90 -43.44 -28.14
CA SER A 374 30.78 -42.94 -29.53
C SER A 374 29.35 -42.57 -29.97
N THR A 375 28.41 -42.46 -29.04
CA THR A 375 27.06 -41.94 -29.27
C THR A 375 27.10 -40.43 -29.50
N ALA A 376 26.13 -39.90 -30.24
CA ALA A 376 26.04 -38.48 -30.57
C ALA A 376 24.61 -37.96 -30.43
N ALA A 377 24.48 -36.66 -30.16
CA ALA A 377 23.23 -35.94 -30.11
C ALA A 377 23.33 -34.66 -30.95
N PRO A 378 22.29 -34.30 -31.71
CA PRO A 378 22.35 -33.17 -32.66
C PRO A 378 22.45 -31.80 -31.96
N GLY A 379 22.08 -31.70 -30.69
CA GLY A 379 22.09 -30.46 -29.94
C GLY A 379 21.76 -30.67 -28.46
N LYS A 380 21.48 -29.57 -27.78
CA LYS A 380 20.98 -29.60 -26.41
C LYS A 380 19.60 -30.28 -26.36
N VAL A 381 19.29 -30.84 -25.20
CA VAL A 381 17.98 -31.44 -24.89
C VAL A 381 17.26 -30.59 -23.86
N GLU A 382 15.94 -30.61 -23.90
CA GLU A 382 15.11 -29.97 -22.87
C GLU A 382 15.22 -30.77 -21.58
N ARG A 383 15.70 -30.13 -20.52
CA ARG A 383 15.74 -30.70 -19.17
C ARG A 383 14.66 -30.03 -18.32
N PRO A 384 13.77 -30.79 -17.66
CA PRO A 384 12.82 -30.23 -16.71
C PRO A 384 13.53 -29.49 -15.57
N LEU A 385 13.02 -28.31 -15.23
CA LEU A 385 13.42 -27.55 -14.06
C LEU A 385 12.59 -28.00 -12.85
N ASP A 386 13.25 -28.41 -11.79
CA ASP A 386 12.60 -28.63 -10.49
C ASP A 386 12.37 -27.28 -9.81
N ARG A 387 11.11 -26.82 -9.79
CA ARG A 387 10.76 -25.49 -9.27
C ARG A 387 9.51 -25.57 -8.40
N ASP A 388 9.66 -25.16 -7.14
CA ASP A 388 8.60 -25.05 -6.13
C ASP A 388 7.89 -23.69 -6.22
N ILE A 389 7.34 -23.38 -7.40
CA ILE A 389 6.50 -22.21 -7.64
C ILE A 389 5.47 -22.52 -8.72
N GLU A 390 4.22 -22.16 -8.44
CA GLU A 390 3.07 -22.32 -9.32
C GLU A 390 2.71 -20.99 -10.00
N GLU A 391 2.02 -21.05 -11.13
CA GLU A 391 1.43 -19.86 -11.75
C GLU A 391 0.34 -19.25 -10.86
N GLY A 392 0.34 -17.92 -10.74
CA GLY A 392 -0.56 -17.23 -9.82
C GLY A 392 0.06 -16.03 -9.14
N TRP A 393 -0.75 -15.36 -8.33
CA TRP A 393 -0.41 -14.18 -7.56
C TRP A 393 0.21 -14.52 -6.20
N TYR A 394 1.32 -13.85 -5.91
CA TYR A 394 2.05 -13.87 -4.64
C TYR A 394 2.19 -12.44 -4.13
N GLU A 395 2.13 -12.27 -2.81
CA GLU A 395 2.21 -10.95 -2.18
C GLU A 395 3.18 -10.94 -1.00
N VAL A 396 3.53 -9.73 -0.56
CA VAL A 396 4.23 -9.56 0.70
C VAL A 396 3.38 -9.98 1.91
N PRO A 397 4.00 -10.38 3.03
CA PRO A 397 3.36 -10.57 4.32
C PRO A 397 2.47 -9.41 4.78
N PRO A 398 1.49 -9.64 5.67
CA PRO A 398 0.81 -8.56 6.41
C PRO A 398 1.76 -7.56 7.07
N VAL A 399 2.86 -8.01 7.71
CA VAL A 399 3.80 -7.09 8.38
C VAL A 399 4.51 -6.14 7.41
N ALA A 400 4.62 -6.54 6.14
CA ALA A 400 5.31 -5.82 5.08
C ALA A 400 4.34 -5.11 4.11
N ARG A 401 3.03 -5.35 4.25
CA ARG A 401 2.04 -4.82 3.33
C ARG A 401 1.85 -3.33 3.54
N ARG A 402 1.93 -2.58 2.44
CA ARG A 402 1.63 -1.15 2.45
C ARG A 402 0.14 -0.94 2.62
N HIS A 403 -0.24 0.13 3.33
CA HIS A 403 -1.65 0.44 3.61
C HIS A 403 -2.57 0.41 2.38
N ILE A 404 -2.11 0.88 1.22
CA ILE A 404 -2.93 0.98 0.02
C ILE A 404 -2.92 -0.29 -0.85
N ALA A 405 -1.97 -1.20 -0.62
CA ALA A 405 -1.81 -2.41 -1.43
C ALA A 405 -2.91 -3.42 -1.12
N LYS A 406 -3.66 -3.84 -2.14
CA LYS A 406 -4.78 -4.80 -2.03
C LYS A 406 -4.31 -6.20 -1.61
N PRO A 407 -4.67 -6.71 -0.43
CA PRO A 407 -4.29 -8.06 -0.08
C PRO A 407 -5.03 -9.08 -0.97
N LEU A 408 -4.35 -10.17 -1.32
CA LEU A 408 -4.88 -11.18 -2.25
C LEU A 408 -6.21 -11.79 -1.78
N ILE A 409 -6.41 -11.88 -0.46
CA ILE A 409 -7.63 -12.42 0.13
C ILE A 409 -8.90 -11.64 -0.28
N ARG A 410 -8.79 -10.35 -0.62
CA ARG A 410 -9.93 -9.54 -1.08
C ARG A 410 -10.44 -9.92 -2.47
N GLY A 411 -9.77 -10.83 -3.17
CA GLY A 411 -10.20 -11.33 -4.47
C GLY A 411 -10.17 -10.29 -5.60
N GLY A 412 -10.78 -10.62 -6.74
CA GLY A 412 -10.75 -9.80 -7.96
C GLY A 412 -9.41 -9.85 -8.71
N PHE A 413 -8.63 -10.91 -8.50
CA PHE A 413 -7.40 -11.19 -9.23
C PHE A 413 -7.69 -12.12 -10.42
N ASP A 414 -6.91 -11.96 -11.48
CA ASP A 414 -7.10 -12.59 -12.80
C ASP A 414 -6.31 -13.90 -12.98
N ALA A 415 -5.90 -14.52 -11.87
CA ALA A 415 -5.17 -15.78 -11.81
C ALA A 415 -5.33 -16.38 -10.39
N PRO A 416 -4.96 -17.66 -10.16
CA PRO A 416 -4.91 -18.22 -8.81
C PRO A 416 -4.14 -17.31 -7.86
N THR A 417 -4.51 -17.32 -6.59
CA THR A 417 -3.89 -16.48 -5.56
C THR A 417 -3.31 -17.34 -4.47
N HIS A 418 -2.17 -16.93 -3.92
CA HIS A 418 -1.54 -17.52 -2.75
C HIS A 418 -1.50 -16.47 -1.62
N PRO A 419 -2.62 -16.23 -0.89
CA PRO A 419 -2.72 -15.14 0.08
C PRO A 419 -1.81 -15.38 1.28
N GLU A 420 -1.17 -14.31 1.73
CA GLU A 420 -0.39 -14.31 2.97
C GLU A 420 -1.29 -14.03 4.18
N ARG A 421 -0.96 -14.63 5.33
CA ARG A 421 -1.81 -14.64 6.53
C ARG A 421 -1.12 -14.13 7.78
#